data_AF-A0A955WCE5-F1
#
_entry.id   AF-A0A955WCE5-F1
#
_cell.length_a   1.000
_cell.length_b   1.000
_cell.length_c   1.000
_cell.angle_alpha   90.00
_cell.angle_beta   90.00
_cell.angle_gamma   90.00
#
_symmetry.space_group_name_H-M   'P 1'
#
loop_
_entity.id
_entity.type
_entity.pdbx_description
1 polymer ?
#
loop_
_entity_poly.entity_id
_entity_poly.type
_entity_poly.pdbx_seq_one_letter_code
_entity_poly.pdbx_strand_id
1 'polypeptide(L)'
;MLRTVVTVVVFSVLWVLLSWHFEPLILACGVVSVGATVLIMRRLQLMDAEGAPMEFALRVMLYIPWLVREIITANLQIARVILSPRLRIQPHLIRVPASQRTAVGLAIHAN
;
A
#
# COMPACT_ATOMS: atom_id res chain seq x y z
N MET A 1 -17.22 2.58 -14.51
CA MET A 1 -16.27 2.29 -15.63
C MET A 1 -14.84 2.72 -15.31
N LEU A 2 -14.60 3.99 -14.94
CA LEU A 2 -13.26 4.50 -14.61
C LEU A 2 -12.48 3.66 -13.57
N ARG A 3 -13.13 3.26 -12.46
CA ARG A 3 -12.52 2.41 -11.42
C ARG A 3 -12.02 1.06 -11.96
N THR A 4 -12.80 0.41 -12.83
CA THR A 4 -12.38 -0.85 -13.45
C THR A 4 -11.16 -0.67 -14.33
N VAL A 5 -11.12 0.39 -15.13
CA VAL A 5 -9.96 0.68 -15.98
C VAL A 5 -8.72 0.86 -15.12
N VAL A 6 -8.82 1.59 -14.02
CA VAL A 6 -7.70 1.77 -13.08
C VAL A 6 -7.26 0.44 -12.45
N THR A 7 -8.19 -0.38 -11.95
CA THR A 7 -7.84 -1.69 -11.38
C THR A 7 -7.13 -2.59 -12.41
N VAL A 8 -7.62 -2.62 -13.66
CA VAL A 8 -6.96 -3.35 -14.75
C VAL A 8 -5.55 -2.82 -14.98
N VAL A 9 -5.38 -1.50 -15.09
CA VAL A 9 -4.05 -0.89 -15.32
C VAL A 9 -3.10 -1.18 -14.16
N VAL A 10 -3.53 -1.01 -12.92
CA VAL A 10 -2.71 -1.25 -11.72
C VAL A 10 -2.26 -2.71 -11.66
N PHE A 11 -3.16 -3.67 -11.86
CA PHE A 11 -2.79 -5.08 -11.84
C PHE A 11 -1.93 -5.50 -13.03
N SER A 12 -2.16 -4.95 -14.21
CA SER A 12 -1.29 -5.19 -15.37
C SER A 12 0.12 -4.66 -15.12
N VAL A 13 0.24 -3.44 -14.59
CA VAL A 13 1.54 -2.85 -14.22
C VAL A 13 2.23 -3.70 -13.13
N LEU A 14 1.50 -4.07 -12.08
CA LEU A 14 2.02 -4.95 -11.03
C LEU A 14 2.50 -6.29 -11.60
N TRP A 15 1.70 -6.92 -12.46
CA TRP A 15 2.03 -8.20 -13.07
C TRP A 15 3.34 -8.11 -13.89
N VAL A 16 3.51 -7.04 -14.67
CA VAL A 16 4.75 -6.79 -15.43
C VAL A 16 5.92 -6.54 -14.48
N LEU A 17 5.74 -5.72 -13.44
CA LEU A 17 6.81 -5.39 -12.48
C LEU A 17 7.34 -6.61 -11.71
N LEU A 18 6.52 -7.64 -11.51
CA LEU A 18 6.91 -8.85 -10.78
C LEU A 18 7.95 -9.71 -11.51
N SER A 19 7.97 -9.69 -12.84
CA SER A 19 8.83 -10.60 -13.63
C SER A 19 9.57 -9.93 -14.78
N TRP A 20 9.05 -8.83 -15.33
CA TRP A 20 9.59 -8.13 -16.50
C TRP A 20 9.67 -9.00 -17.78
N HIS A 21 8.80 -10.01 -17.90
CA HIS A 21 8.72 -10.91 -19.06
C HIS A 21 7.66 -10.44 -20.07
N PHE A 22 7.95 -10.56 -21.37
CA PHE A 22 7.16 -10.00 -22.48
C PHE A 22 6.89 -10.99 -23.62
N GLU A 23 7.10 -12.27 -23.37
CA GLU A 23 6.87 -13.36 -24.32
C GLU A 23 5.36 -13.49 -24.59
N PRO A 24 4.92 -13.71 -25.84
CA PRO A 24 3.51 -13.66 -26.21
C PRO A 24 2.60 -14.59 -25.38
N LEU A 25 3.08 -15.81 -25.08
CA LEU A 25 2.35 -16.76 -24.25
C LEU A 25 2.17 -16.26 -22.82
N ILE A 26 3.23 -15.71 -22.23
CA ILE A 26 3.23 -15.23 -20.84
C ILE A 26 2.34 -13.98 -20.74
N LEU A 27 2.40 -13.07 -21.72
CA LEU A 27 1.51 -11.93 -21.81
C LEU A 27 0.03 -12.34 -21.94
N ALA A 28 -0.26 -13.36 -22.75
CA ALA A 28 -1.62 -13.90 -22.87
C ALA A 28 -2.13 -14.44 -21.52
N CYS A 29 -1.29 -15.20 -20.80
CA CYS A 29 -1.59 -15.64 -19.43
C CYS A 29 -1.81 -14.46 -18.48
N GLY A 30 -1.02 -13.40 -18.58
CA GLY A 30 -1.18 -12.17 -17.81
C GLY A 30 -2.54 -11.51 -18.05
N VAL A 31 -2.95 -11.34 -19.31
CA VAL A 31 -4.26 -10.77 -19.66
C VAL A 31 -5.41 -11.60 -19.09
N VAL A 32 -5.35 -12.94 -19.24
CA VAL A 32 -6.37 -13.84 -18.70
C VAL A 32 -6.43 -13.75 -17.16
N SER A 33 -5.28 -13.71 -16.49
CA SER A 33 -5.19 -13.60 -15.04
C SER A 33 -5.76 -12.29 -14.51
N VAL A 34 -5.39 -11.15 -15.10
CA VAL A 34 -5.93 -9.83 -14.73
C VAL A 34 -7.45 -9.78 -14.98
N GLY A 35 -7.91 -10.31 -16.12
CA GLY A 35 -9.33 -10.41 -16.44
C GLY A 35 -10.12 -11.22 -15.41
N ALA A 36 -9.61 -12.40 -15.04
CA ALA A 36 -10.21 -13.26 -14.02
C ALA A 36 -10.26 -12.56 -12.65
N THR A 37 -9.19 -11.89 -12.26
CA THR A 37 -9.11 -11.14 -10.99
C THR A 37 -10.16 -10.03 -10.93
N VAL A 38 -10.28 -9.23 -12.00
CA VAL A 38 -11.29 -8.16 -12.08
C VAL A 38 -12.71 -8.71 -12.06
N LEU A 39 -12.95 -9.86 -12.70
CA LEU A 39 -14.25 -10.54 -12.64
C LEU A 39 -14.61 -10.95 -11.20
N ILE A 40 -13.65 -11.55 -10.48
CA ILE A 40 -13.85 -11.95 -9.07
C ILE A 40 -14.11 -10.72 -8.19
N MET A 41 -13.33 -9.65 -8.33
CA MET A 41 -13.53 -8.42 -7.57
C MET A 41 -14.91 -7.80 -7.81
N ARG A 42 -15.41 -7.84 -9.05
CA ARG A 42 -16.77 -7.41 -9.37
C ARG A 42 -17.83 -8.26 -8.68
N ARG A 43 -17.64 -9.58 -8.67
CA ARG A 43 -18.55 -10.52 -7.99
C ARG A 43 -18.58 -10.30 -6.49
N LEU A 44 -17.44 -9.94 -5.90
CA LEU A 44 -17.30 -9.66 -4.47
C LEU A 44 -17.65 -8.20 -4.10
N GLN A 45 -18.10 -7.37 -5.04
CA GLN A 45 -18.40 -5.95 -4.82
C GLN A 45 -17.23 -5.15 -4.23
N LEU A 46 -15.99 -5.55 -4.54
CA LEU A 46 -14.77 -4.87 -4.04
C LEU A 46 -14.37 -3.64 -4.86
N MET A 47 -15.19 -3.22 -5.83
CA MET A 47 -14.89 -2.11 -6.76
C MET A 47 -15.34 -0.74 -6.22
N ASP A 48 -15.43 -0.59 -4.90
CA ASP A 48 -15.96 0.60 -4.24
C ASP A 48 -14.88 1.67 -4.02
N ALA A 49 -15.28 2.78 -3.39
CA ALA A 49 -14.41 3.91 -3.07
C ALA A 49 -13.13 3.51 -2.32
N GLU A 50 -13.22 2.46 -1.50
CA GLU A 50 -12.10 1.91 -0.73
C GLU A 50 -11.13 1.08 -1.57
N GLY A 51 -11.60 0.41 -2.62
CA GLY A 51 -10.76 -0.46 -3.47
C GLY A 51 -9.95 0.27 -4.53
N ALA A 52 -10.32 1.52 -4.85
CA ALA A 52 -9.58 2.35 -5.80
C ALA A 52 -9.66 3.85 -5.42
N PRO A 53 -9.00 4.29 -4.34
CA PRO A 53 -9.02 5.69 -3.90
C PRO A 53 -8.12 6.54 -4.81
N MET A 54 -8.66 6.92 -5.98
CA MET A 54 -7.96 7.69 -7.00
C MET A 54 -7.46 9.06 -6.51
N GLU A 55 -8.21 9.67 -5.59
CA GLU A 55 -7.86 10.96 -4.97
C GLU A 55 -6.61 10.89 -4.09
N PHE A 56 -6.22 9.69 -3.64
CA PHE A 56 -5.06 9.48 -2.78
C PHE A 56 -3.79 9.10 -3.54
N ALA A 57 -3.86 8.53 -4.75
CA ALA A 57 -2.71 7.91 -5.42
C ALA A 57 -1.51 8.86 -5.60
N LEU A 58 -1.74 10.09 -6.10
CA LEU A 58 -0.69 11.09 -6.25
C LEU A 58 -0.14 11.60 -4.91
N ARG A 59 -1.02 11.79 -3.92
CA ARG A 59 -0.62 12.22 -2.56
C ARG A 59 0.22 11.16 -1.86
N VAL A 60 -0.11 9.88 -2.04
CA VAL A 60 0.66 8.76 -1.52
C VAL A 60 2.07 8.72 -2.13
N MET A 61 2.19 8.93 -3.45
CA MET A 61 3.51 8.96 -4.09
C MET A 61 4.42 10.06 -3.53
N LEU A 62 3.86 11.24 -3.21
CA LEU A 62 4.60 12.33 -2.54
C LEU A 62 4.86 12.05 -1.05
N TYR A 63 3.98 11.28 -0.41
CA TYR A 63 4.11 10.91 1.00
C TYR A 63 5.17 9.82 1.23
N ILE A 64 5.35 8.87 0.31
CA ILE A 64 6.30 7.76 0.46
C ILE A 64 7.73 8.22 0.80
N PRO A 65 8.34 9.19 0.08
CA PRO A 65 9.68 9.66 0.44
C PRO A 65 9.77 10.23 1.86
N TRP A 66 8.75 10.97 2.29
CA TRP A 66 8.66 11.48 3.66
C TRP A 66 8.56 10.33 4.67
N LEU A 67 7.69 9.35 4.40
CA LEU A 67 7.51 8.19 5.27
C LEU A 67 8.78 7.36 5.40
N VAL A 68 9.49 7.11 4.29
CA VAL A 68 10.76 6.37 4.28
C VAL A 68 11.80 7.07 5.16
N ARG A 69 11.88 8.42 5.09
CA ARG A 69 12.77 9.19 5.95
C ARG A 69 12.44 9.02 7.43
N GLU A 70 11.17 9.08 7.79
CA GLU A 70 10.73 8.89 9.19
C GLU A 70 10.99 7.46 9.67
N ILE A 71 10.77 6.44 8.83
CA ILE A 71 11.11 5.03 9.12
C ILE A 71 12.61 4.89 9.40
N ILE A 72 13.48 5.46 8.54
CA ILE A 72 14.93 5.41 8.75
C ILE A 72 15.30 6.10 10.06
N THR A 73 14.74 7.29 10.31
CA THR A 73 15.04 8.07 11.52
C THR A 73 14.63 7.33 12.79
N ALA A 74 13.43 6.76 12.82
CA ALA A 74 12.93 5.98 13.95
C ALA A 74 13.80 4.73 14.21
N ASN A 75 14.18 3.99 13.16
CA ASN A 75 15.05 2.82 13.29
C ASN A 75 16.45 3.20 13.81
N LEU A 76 17.03 4.32 13.35
CA LEU A 76 18.30 4.81 13.87
C LEU A 76 18.22 5.22 15.34
N GLN A 77 17.10 5.81 15.77
CA GLN A 77 16.87 6.12 17.18
C GLN A 77 16.81 4.85 18.04
N ILE A 78 16.04 3.85 17.62
CA ILE A 78 15.95 2.56 18.32
C ILE A 78 17.30 1.84 18.34
N ALA A 79 18.04 1.82 17.23
CA ALA A 79 19.38 1.23 17.17
C ALA A 79 20.34 1.85 18.18
N ARG A 80 20.32 3.19 18.35
CA ARG A 80 21.12 3.88 19.38
C ARG A 80 20.71 3.49 20.80
N VAL A 81 19.42 3.32 21.05
CA VAL A 81 18.92 2.88 22.37
C VAL A 81 19.40 1.46 22.69
N ILE A 82 19.32 0.54 21.74
CA ILE A 82 19.77 -0.86 21.89
C ILE A 82 21.28 -0.94 22.12
N LEU A 83 22.07 -0.17 21.36
CA LEU A 83 23.53 -0.15 21.48
C LEU A 83 24.02 0.62 22.72
N SER A 84 23.16 1.39 23.37
CA SER A 84 23.55 2.13 24.56
C SER A 84 23.80 1.17 25.73
N PRO A 85 24.89 1.34 26.51
CA PRO A 85 25.16 0.50 27.68
C PRO A 85 24.10 0.60 28.79
N ARG A 86 23.18 1.56 28.69
CA ARG A 86 22.12 1.84 29.65
C ARG A 86 20.79 1.90 28.93
N LEU A 87 20.05 0.80 28.97
CA LEU A 87 18.74 0.68 28.33
C LEU A 87 17.68 1.48 29.11
N ARG A 88 17.48 2.75 28.73
CA ARG A 88 16.50 3.66 29.35
C ARG A 88 15.19 3.69 28.55
N ILE A 89 14.44 2.59 28.57
CA ILE A 89 13.10 2.51 27.97
C ILE A 89 12.07 2.40 29.10
N GLN A 90 11.02 3.20 29.05
CA GLN A 90 9.89 3.14 30.00
C GLN A 90 8.60 2.88 29.21
N PRO A 91 8.05 1.66 29.27
CA PRO A 91 6.80 1.34 28.59
C PRO A 91 5.64 2.17 29.13
N HIS A 92 4.89 2.80 28.23
CA HIS A 92 3.68 3.55 28.58
C HIS A 92 2.58 3.19 27.59
N LEU A 93 1.34 3.07 28.09
CA LEU A 93 0.16 2.99 27.24
C LEU A 93 -0.44 4.39 27.12
N ILE A 94 -0.48 4.89 25.89
CA ILE A 94 -1.10 6.18 25.57
C ILE A 94 -2.28 5.96 24.63
N ARG A 95 -3.29 6.83 24.72
CA ARG A 95 -4.39 6.88 23.76
C ARG A 95 -4.15 8.05 22.82
N VAL A 96 -4.07 7.77 21.53
CA VAL A 96 -3.92 8.80 20.48
C VAL A 96 -5.25 8.93 19.75
N PRO A 97 -5.88 10.13 19.71
CA PRO A 97 -7.11 10.33 18.98
C PRO A 97 -6.85 10.27 17.46
N ALA A 98 -7.61 9.45 16.74
CA ALA A 98 -7.52 9.35 15.28
C ALA A 98 -8.53 10.30 14.61
N SER A 99 -8.04 11.22 13.78
CA SER A 99 -8.87 12.20 13.04
C SER A 99 -9.40 11.68 11.69
N GLN A 100 -9.09 10.43 11.34
CA GLN A 100 -9.20 9.91 9.98
C GLN A 100 -10.66 9.54 9.70
N ARG A 101 -11.18 9.97 8.53
CA ARG A 101 -12.60 9.85 8.20
C ARG A 101 -12.96 8.60 7.39
N THR A 102 -11.98 7.94 6.79
CA THR A 102 -12.17 6.76 5.94
C THR A 102 -11.55 5.53 6.60
N ALA A 103 -12.10 4.34 6.34
CA ALA A 103 -11.55 3.10 6.89
C ALA A 103 -10.10 2.87 6.42
N VAL A 104 -9.82 3.10 5.14
CA VAL A 104 -8.46 3.06 4.57
C VAL A 104 -7.52 4.07 5.25
N GLY A 105 -7.98 5.31 5.49
CA GLY A 105 -7.17 6.32 6.17
C GLY A 105 -6.85 5.96 7.62
N LEU A 106 -7.81 5.35 8.32
CA LEU A 106 -7.62 4.85 9.68
C LEU A 106 -6.62 3.68 9.70
N ALA A 107 -6.73 2.75 8.75
CA ALA A 107 -5.80 1.64 8.60
C ALA A 107 -4.38 2.12 8.28
N ILE A 108 -4.22 3.08 7.36
CA ILE A 108 -2.91 3.68 7.04
C ILE A 108 -2.35 4.42 8.26
N HIS A 109 -3.16 5.11 9.06
CA HIS A 109 -2.67 5.81 10.25
C HIS A 109 -2.14 4.86 11.33
N ALA A 110 -2.67 3.64 11.40
CA ALA A 110 -2.28 2.65 12.39
C ALA A 110 -1.04 1.81 11.99
N ASN A 111 -0.66 1.80 10.72
CA ASN A 111 0.51 1.07 10.19
C ASN A 111 1.71 2.00 10.02
#